data_AF-A0AAD6JWW4-F1
#
_entry.id   AF-A0AAD6JWW4-F1
#
_cell.length_a   1.000
_cell.length_b   1.000
_cell.length_c   1.000
_cell.angle_alpha   90.00
_cell.angle_beta   90.00
_cell.angle_gamma   90.00
#
_symmetry.space_group_name_H-M   'P 1'
#
loop_
_entity.id
_entity.type
_entity.pdbx_description
1 polymer ?
#
loop_
_entity_poly.entity_id
_entity_poly.type
_entity_poly.pdbx_seq_one_letter_code
_entity_poly.pdbx_strand_id
1 'polypeptide(L)'
;MGASSSQEQNVSSEQREVESLAASTGSTSLLQNAFSKLVDPQTNAIPLQSLQQCFSLNYNSTECEALKMPDSLLGLLNHLGPSIVDMFFITDKGGVNWIEFVRGYLKCCGRMPVSGLLNTLLRLFSATGVKAGIPLKLEVEAIDDGDYKINGSLLPIDVLMFLWMCWAMLWNSKTWNVFKEKECLYLPDISPLVLSAVVSCAEGGIGLELWDCDVSVLDVQLPAGKFLTWMLTTVTNLTECFTQFVNARLQNCTSSEQGTPESSSSSLREISSEKAGNSRLLTCGKAWAISLTIRSTISQEILNPYFPSNSDASDENLIYRSSLHGKGLNRFWSNVEAYLGPLLILISATSGDANEDCTNSRKWVVGALIHQGFENRDMFYGTSGTLYAIDPVFHMCSPSGM
;
A
#
# COMPACT_ATOMS: atom_id res chain seq x y z
N MET A 1 0.38 57.90 27.58
CA MET A 1 0.85 57.35 26.28
C MET A 1 1.71 56.14 26.59
N GLY A 2 1.14 54.94 26.54
CA GLY A 2 1.87 53.68 26.73
C GLY A 2 1.95 52.98 25.39
N ALA A 3 3.13 52.98 24.78
CA ALA A 3 3.40 52.20 23.58
C ALA A 3 3.73 50.77 24.02
N SER A 4 2.82 49.85 23.75
CA SER A 4 3.07 48.41 23.83
C SER A 4 4.01 48.03 22.69
N SER A 5 5.26 47.68 23.01
CA SER A 5 6.18 47.10 22.05
C SER A 5 5.81 45.63 21.82
N SER A 6 5.04 45.37 20.78
CA SER A 6 4.89 44.03 20.23
C SER A 6 6.25 43.62 19.65
N GLN A 7 6.94 42.66 20.27
CA GLN A 7 8.06 41.98 19.61
C GLN A 7 7.48 41.19 18.44
N GLU A 8 7.57 41.72 17.22
CA GLU A 8 7.44 40.91 16.01
C GLU A 8 8.55 39.85 16.06
N GLN A 9 8.18 38.59 16.30
CA GLN A 9 9.08 37.47 16.14
C GLN A 9 9.55 37.45 14.69
N ASN A 10 10.83 37.73 14.46
CA ASN A 10 11.50 37.59 13.18
C ASN A 10 11.58 36.11 12.79
N VAL A 11 10.47 35.55 12.33
CA VAL A 11 10.44 34.23 11.68
C VAL A 11 11.14 34.37 10.32
N SER A 12 12.13 33.53 10.03
CA SER A 12 12.86 33.59 8.77
C SER A 12 11.90 33.38 7.57
N SER A 13 12.21 33.99 6.43
CA SER A 13 11.40 33.83 5.22
C SER A 13 11.25 32.37 4.80
N GLU A 14 12.32 31.59 4.98
CA GLU A 14 12.38 30.16 4.72
C GLU A 14 11.42 29.36 5.62
N GLN A 15 11.38 29.66 6.93
CA GLN A 15 10.45 29.00 7.84
C GLN A 15 9.00 29.29 7.46
N ARG A 16 8.69 30.54 7.11
CA ARG A 16 7.33 30.95 6.71
C ARG A 16 6.87 30.24 5.44
N GLU A 17 7.77 30.05 4.47
CA GLU A 17 7.47 29.33 3.22
C GLU A 17 7.16 27.85 3.48
N VAL A 18 8.02 27.18 4.22
CA VAL A 18 7.89 25.75 4.54
C VAL A 18 6.63 25.49 5.38
N GLU A 19 6.32 26.36 6.34
CA GLU A 19 5.08 26.29 7.12
C GLU A 19 3.83 26.57 6.28
N SER A 20 3.89 27.50 5.32
CA SER A 20 2.78 27.79 4.41
C SER A 20 2.47 26.58 3.53
N LEU A 21 3.50 25.90 3.01
CA LEU A 21 3.35 24.67 2.24
C LEU A 21 2.75 23.55 3.09
N ALA A 22 3.20 23.36 4.33
CA ALA A 22 2.62 22.38 5.26
C ALA A 22 1.18 22.71 5.68
N ALA A 23 0.85 24.00 5.83
CA ALA A 23 -0.53 24.42 6.09
C ALA A 23 -1.46 24.05 4.94
N SER A 24 -0.97 24.07 3.69
CA SER A 24 -1.74 23.65 2.52
C SER A 24 -2.09 22.16 2.50
N THR A 25 -1.38 21.32 3.27
CA THR A 25 -1.69 19.88 3.43
C THR A 25 -2.63 19.63 4.61
N GLY A 26 -2.98 20.64 5.41
CA GLY A 26 -3.80 20.50 6.61
C GLY A 26 -3.09 19.79 7.76
N SER A 27 -1.75 19.64 7.71
CA SER A 27 -0.98 18.81 8.64
C SER A 27 -0.23 19.61 9.70
N THR A 28 -0.39 20.93 9.76
CA THR A 28 0.36 21.80 10.67
C THR A 28 0.23 21.40 12.13
N SER A 29 -0.98 21.11 12.61
CA SER A 29 -1.21 20.69 14.00
C SER A 29 -0.55 19.35 14.32
N LEU A 30 -0.65 18.39 13.39
CA LEU A 30 0.03 17.09 13.49
C LEU A 30 1.54 17.27 13.63
N LEU A 31 2.14 18.09 12.78
CA LEU A 31 3.58 18.34 12.76
C LEU A 31 4.05 19.05 14.02
N GLN A 32 3.34 20.09 14.46
CA GLN A 32 3.67 20.80 15.69
C GLN A 32 3.63 19.86 16.91
N ASN A 33 2.58 19.05 17.00
CA ASN A 33 2.43 18.08 18.09
C ASN A 33 3.54 17.01 18.04
N ALA A 34 3.79 16.41 16.88
CA ALA A 34 4.83 15.40 16.72
C ALA A 34 6.23 15.96 17.03
N PHE A 35 6.55 17.15 16.53
CA PHE A 35 7.83 17.81 16.80
C PHE A 35 8.01 18.09 18.30
N SER A 36 6.98 18.64 18.96
CA SER A 36 7.05 18.92 20.40
C SER A 36 7.28 17.68 21.27
N LYS A 37 6.86 16.49 20.81
CA LYS A 37 7.06 15.21 21.49
C LYS A 37 8.41 14.55 21.18
N LEU A 38 8.96 14.80 19.99
CA LEU A 38 10.19 14.16 19.52
C LEU A 38 11.45 14.98 19.81
N VAL A 39 11.32 16.29 20.04
CA VAL A 39 12.43 17.21 20.30
C VAL A 39 13.09 16.91 21.65
N ASP A 40 14.42 16.95 21.65
CA ASP A 40 15.20 17.04 22.88
C ASP A 40 15.14 18.48 23.43
N PRO A 41 14.62 18.70 24.65
CA PRO A 41 14.53 20.02 25.25
C PRO A 41 15.86 20.77 25.39
N GLN A 42 17.00 20.05 25.41
CA GLN A 42 18.32 20.66 25.57
C GLN A 42 18.88 21.21 24.26
N THR A 43 18.59 20.56 23.15
CA THR A 43 19.13 20.90 21.83
C THR A 43 18.12 21.60 20.93
N ASN A 44 16.83 21.56 21.28
CA ASN A 44 15.72 22.06 20.48
C ASN A 44 15.67 21.45 19.05
N ALA A 45 16.15 20.22 18.94
CA ALA A 45 16.17 19.43 17.71
C ALA A 45 15.74 17.99 18.01
N ILE A 46 15.19 17.30 17.01
CA ILE A 46 14.84 15.88 17.13
C ILE A 46 16.12 15.06 16.96
N PRO A 47 16.49 14.19 17.94
CA PRO A 47 17.59 13.26 17.75
C PRO A 47 17.30 12.30 16.60
N LEU A 48 18.27 12.08 15.71
CA LEU A 48 18.12 11.19 14.55
C LEU A 48 17.61 9.80 14.94
N GLN A 49 18.15 9.22 16.02
CA GLN A 49 17.75 7.91 16.51
C GLN A 49 16.26 7.87 16.91
N SER A 50 15.75 8.93 17.55
CA SER A 50 14.33 9.05 17.91
C SER A 50 13.45 9.08 16.67
N LEU A 51 13.87 9.78 15.61
CA LEU A 51 13.12 9.83 14.36
C LEU A 51 13.22 8.51 13.57
N GLN A 52 14.36 7.82 13.62
CA GLN A 52 14.51 6.50 13.01
C GLN A 52 13.62 5.47 13.70
N GLN A 53 13.56 5.50 15.03
CA GLN A 53 12.61 4.70 15.82
C GLN A 53 11.17 5.05 15.48
N CYS A 54 10.87 6.35 15.33
CA CYS A 54 9.57 6.82 14.87
C CYS A 54 9.15 6.18 13.54
N PHE A 55 10.05 5.88 12.60
CA PHE A 55 9.69 5.22 11.33
C PHE A 55 10.07 3.73 11.24
N SER A 56 10.42 3.09 12.35
CA SER A 56 10.85 1.68 12.32
C SER A 56 9.70 0.70 12.11
N LEU A 57 9.93 -0.32 11.27
CA LEU A 57 9.06 -1.48 11.07
C LEU A 57 9.77 -2.75 11.53
N ASN A 58 9.67 -3.08 12.82
CA ASN A 58 10.34 -4.24 13.40
C ASN A 58 9.33 -5.37 13.64
N TYR A 59 9.19 -6.25 12.66
CA TYR A 59 8.31 -7.42 12.75
C TYR A 59 9.08 -8.66 13.23
N ASN A 60 8.53 -9.37 14.21
CA ASN A 60 9.16 -10.59 14.75
C ASN A 60 8.84 -11.84 13.94
N SER A 61 7.69 -11.85 13.26
CA SER A 61 7.20 -12.97 12.47
C SER A 61 6.31 -12.48 11.34
N THR A 62 6.07 -13.36 10.37
CA THR A 62 5.21 -13.12 9.21
C THR A 62 4.21 -14.25 9.05
N GLU A 63 2.98 -13.91 8.69
CA GLU A 63 1.98 -14.83 8.13
C GLU A 63 1.85 -14.51 6.65
N CYS A 64 1.85 -15.53 5.78
CA CYS A 64 1.83 -15.31 4.34
C CYS A 64 0.72 -16.12 3.68
N GLU A 65 -0.10 -15.45 2.86
CA GLU A 65 -1.04 -16.15 1.95
C GLU A 65 -0.29 -16.92 0.86
N ALA A 66 0.89 -16.42 0.44
CA ALA A 66 1.70 -17.03 -0.60
C ALA A 66 2.52 -18.21 -0.07
N LEU A 67 2.83 -19.16 -0.97
CA LEU A 67 3.57 -20.38 -0.63
C LEU A 67 5.03 -20.15 -0.23
N LYS A 68 5.63 -19.02 -0.65
CA LYS A 68 7.04 -18.71 -0.43
C LYS A 68 7.24 -17.22 -0.14
N MET A 69 8.02 -16.92 0.89
CA MET A 69 8.46 -15.57 1.25
C MET A 69 9.98 -15.47 1.06
N PRO A 70 10.53 -14.37 0.50
CA PRO A 70 11.97 -14.14 0.46
C PRO A 70 12.52 -13.92 1.87
N ASP A 71 13.63 -14.60 2.18
CA ASP A 71 14.30 -14.50 3.49
C ASP A 71 14.78 -13.07 3.81
N SER A 72 15.05 -12.26 2.79
CA SER A 72 15.56 -10.89 2.92
C SER A 72 14.49 -9.86 3.28
N LEU A 73 13.20 -10.19 3.24
CA LEU A 73 12.11 -9.22 3.42
C LEU A 73 12.15 -8.55 4.80
N LEU A 74 12.24 -9.31 5.89
CA LEU A 74 12.29 -8.74 7.24
C LEU A 74 13.55 -7.89 7.45
N GLY A 75 14.68 -8.33 6.90
CA GLY A 75 15.92 -7.56 6.89
C GLY A 75 15.74 -6.21 6.20
N LEU A 76 15.08 -6.18 5.03
CA LEU A 76 14.73 -4.96 4.32
C LEU A 76 13.88 -4.02 5.20
N LEU A 77 12.80 -4.53 5.81
CA LEU A 77 11.88 -3.71 6.62
C LEU A 77 12.55 -3.08 7.85
N ASN A 78 13.49 -3.79 8.49
CA ASN A 78 14.27 -3.25 9.62
C ASN A 78 15.09 -2.01 9.24
N HIS A 79 15.46 -1.86 7.97
CA HIS A 79 16.22 -0.71 7.46
C HIS A 79 15.34 0.39 6.87
N LEU A 80 14.02 0.22 6.81
CA LEU A 80 13.11 1.20 6.21
C LEU A 80 13.13 2.53 6.97
N GLY A 81 12.96 2.50 8.30
CA GLY A 81 12.95 3.71 9.13
C GLY A 81 14.23 4.53 9.02
N PRO A 82 15.43 3.93 9.19
CA PRO A 82 16.70 4.58 8.92
C PRO A 82 16.82 5.15 7.50
N SER A 83 16.28 4.48 6.48
CA SER A 83 16.34 4.96 5.10
C SER A 83 15.42 6.16 4.85
N ILE A 84 14.24 6.19 5.47
CA ILE A 84 13.33 7.35 5.43
C ILE A 84 14.01 8.57 6.04
N VAL A 85 14.62 8.43 7.22
CA VAL A 85 15.29 9.54 7.90
C VAL A 85 16.43 10.09 7.06
N ASP A 86 17.34 9.23 6.60
CA ASP A 86 18.51 9.67 5.83
C ASP A 86 18.13 10.31 4.49
N MET A 87 17.04 9.85 3.87
CA MET A 87 16.62 10.34 2.55
C MET A 87 15.84 11.66 2.62
N PHE A 88 15.01 11.84 3.65
CA PHE A 88 14.07 12.97 3.70
C PHE A 88 14.42 14.02 4.76
N PHE A 89 15.07 13.63 5.85
CA PHE A 89 15.31 14.46 7.04
C PHE A 89 16.82 14.70 7.25
N ILE A 90 17.44 15.37 6.28
CA ILE A 90 18.87 15.72 6.26
C ILE A 90 19.21 16.67 7.41
N THR A 91 20.37 16.49 8.06
CA THR A 91 20.83 17.30 9.20
C THR A 91 22.24 17.86 9.00
N ASP A 92 22.48 19.10 9.42
CA ASP A 92 23.80 19.75 9.41
C ASP A 92 24.61 19.58 10.72
N LYS A 93 24.46 18.43 11.41
CA LYS A 93 25.24 17.96 12.59
C LYS A 93 24.59 18.14 13.99
N GLY A 94 23.34 18.58 14.09
CA GLY A 94 22.66 18.86 15.38
C GLY A 94 21.38 18.06 15.69
N GLY A 95 21.01 17.10 14.84
CA GLY A 95 19.64 16.56 14.83
C GLY A 95 18.75 17.34 13.87
N VAL A 96 17.46 17.01 13.82
CA VAL A 96 16.50 17.58 12.86
C VAL A 96 15.79 18.76 13.51
N ASN A 97 16.04 19.98 13.03
CA ASN A 97 15.33 21.18 13.50
C ASN A 97 13.92 21.28 12.89
N TRP A 98 13.13 22.27 13.32
CA TRP A 98 11.74 22.43 12.84
C TRP A 98 11.63 22.57 11.32
N ILE A 99 12.50 23.38 10.71
CA ILE A 99 12.47 23.65 9.26
C ILE A 99 12.80 22.35 8.50
N GLU A 100 13.86 21.65 8.90
CA GLU A 100 14.26 20.37 8.32
C GLU A 100 13.17 19.29 8.48
N PHE A 101 12.52 19.25 9.66
CA PHE A 101 11.43 18.32 9.95
C PHE A 101 10.23 18.54 9.02
N VAL A 102 9.76 19.79 8.91
CA VAL A 102 8.61 20.11 8.04
C VAL A 102 8.98 19.92 6.57
N ARG A 103 10.20 20.27 6.16
CA ARG A 103 10.69 20.03 4.79
C ARG A 103 10.75 18.53 4.48
N GLY A 104 11.26 17.71 5.39
CA GLY A 104 11.30 16.26 5.24
C GLY A 104 9.90 15.68 5.12
N TYR A 105 8.96 16.14 5.96
CA TYR A 105 7.55 15.77 5.84
C TYR A 105 6.96 16.13 4.48
N LEU A 106 7.22 17.34 3.96
CA LEU A 106 6.73 17.76 2.65
C LEU A 106 7.32 16.92 1.51
N LYS A 107 8.52 16.36 1.66
CA LYS A 107 9.08 15.41 0.70
C LYS A 107 8.34 14.06 0.71
N CYS A 108 7.75 13.68 1.84
CA CYS A 108 6.99 12.44 1.98
C CYS A 108 5.50 12.59 1.62
N CYS A 109 4.88 13.67 2.09
CA CYS A 109 3.42 13.87 2.14
C CYS A 109 2.96 15.18 1.49
N GLY A 110 3.88 15.96 0.90
CA GLY A 110 3.54 17.19 0.19
C GLY A 110 2.77 16.93 -1.11
N ARG A 111 2.29 18.02 -1.73
CA ARG A 111 1.61 17.95 -3.03
C ARG A 111 2.62 17.70 -4.14
N MET A 112 2.92 16.42 -4.41
CA MET A 112 3.80 15.98 -5.49
C MET A 112 3.01 15.29 -6.60
N PRO A 113 3.47 15.36 -7.87
CA PRO A 113 2.97 14.49 -8.92
C PRO A 113 3.12 13.02 -8.53
N VAL A 114 2.13 12.18 -8.85
CA VAL A 114 2.14 10.73 -8.57
C VAL A 114 3.41 10.06 -9.11
N SER A 115 3.87 10.46 -10.29
CA SER A 115 5.13 9.98 -10.88
C SER A 115 6.35 10.26 -10.00
N GLY A 116 6.45 11.46 -9.42
CA GLY A 116 7.54 11.84 -8.53
C GLY A 116 7.53 11.06 -7.22
N LEU A 117 6.34 10.79 -6.67
CA LEU A 117 6.19 10.03 -5.44
C LEU A 117 6.45 8.52 -5.66
N LEU A 118 6.04 7.96 -6.81
CA LEU A 118 6.40 6.59 -7.20
C LEU A 118 7.91 6.43 -7.42
N ASN A 119 8.56 7.41 -8.08
CA ASN A 119 10.02 7.44 -8.21
C ASN A 119 10.69 7.49 -6.83
N THR A 120 10.19 8.34 -5.94
CA THR A 120 10.66 8.44 -4.56
C THR A 120 10.52 7.13 -3.78
N LEU A 121 9.39 6.42 -3.93
CA LEU A 121 9.19 5.10 -3.35
C LEU A 121 10.22 4.07 -3.85
N LEU A 122 10.49 4.06 -5.15
CA LEU A 122 11.47 3.14 -5.74
C LEU A 122 12.90 3.46 -5.28
N ARG A 123 13.22 4.76 -5.11
CA ARG A 123 14.49 5.19 -4.51
C ARG A 123 14.60 4.78 -3.04
N LEU A 124 13.52 4.92 -2.27
CA LEU A 124 13.48 4.47 -0.88
C LEU A 124 13.72 2.96 -0.81
N PHE A 125 13.10 2.18 -1.68
CA PHE A 125 13.35 0.73 -1.79
C PHE A 125 14.82 0.44 -2.11
N SER A 126 15.39 1.13 -3.10
CA SER A 126 16.80 0.97 -3.47
C SER A 126 17.75 1.28 -2.30
N ALA A 127 17.54 2.41 -1.62
CA ALA A 127 18.35 2.82 -0.48
C ALA A 127 18.23 1.84 0.71
N THR A 128 17.01 1.37 0.96
CA THR A 128 16.73 0.37 2.00
C THR A 128 17.39 -0.96 1.68
N GLY A 129 17.33 -1.41 0.41
CA GLY A 129 17.99 -2.62 -0.06
C GLY A 129 19.50 -2.57 0.08
N VAL A 130 20.13 -1.44 -0.27
CA VAL A 130 21.57 -1.23 -0.08
C VAL A 130 21.97 -1.36 1.39
N LYS A 131 21.21 -0.76 2.31
CA LYS A 131 21.47 -0.90 3.76
C LYS A 131 21.28 -2.32 4.27
N ALA A 132 20.32 -3.06 3.70
CA ALA A 132 20.05 -4.46 4.01
C ALA A 132 21.03 -5.44 3.33
N GLY A 133 21.96 -4.96 2.49
CA GLY A 133 22.89 -5.81 1.74
C GLY A 133 22.24 -6.60 0.60
N ILE A 134 21.08 -6.17 0.11
CA ILE A 134 20.36 -6.82 -0.98
C ILE A 134 20.95 -6.32 -2.32
N PRO A 135 21.39 -7.23 -3.22
CA PRO A 135 22.06 -6.86 -4.46
C PRO A 135 21.07 -6.40 -5.55
N LEU A 136 20.43 -5.25 -5.34
CA LEU A 136 19.54 -4.63 -6.32
C LEU A 136 20.35 -4.03 -7.48
N LYS A 137 19.94 -4.32 -8.72
CA LYS A 137 20.54 -3.75 -9.94
C LYS A 137 19.90 -2.40 -10.30
N LEU A 138 19.72 -1.53 -9.29
CA LEU A 138 19.18 -0.18 -9.47
C LEU A 138 20.28 0.86 -9.25
N GLU A 139 20.33 1.85 -10.12
CA GLU A 139 21.25 2.98 -10.03
C GLU A 139 20.44 4.29 -9.98
N VAL A 140 20.71 5.12 -8.98
CA VAL A 140 20.00 6.38 -8.77
C VAL A 140 20.93 7.55 -9.12
N GLU A 141 20.59 8.30 -10.16
CA GLU A 141 21.34 9.47 -10.63
C GLU A 141 20.54 10.74 -10.32
N ALA A 142 21.19 11.74 -9.72
CA ALA A 142 20.60 13.07 -9.55
C ALA A 142 20.71 13.84 -10.87
N ILE A 143 19.58 14.36 -11.38
CA ILE A 143 19.54 15.15 -12.62
C ILE A 143 19.56 16.64 -12.30
N ASP A 144 18.80 17.07 -11.30
CA ASP A 144 18.70 18.46 -10.82
C ASP A 144 18.33 18.48 -9.32
N ASP A 145 18.16 19.67 -8.73
CA ASP A 145 17.81 19.86 -7.31
C ASP A 145 16.38 19.38 -6.99
N GLY A 146 16.23 18.06 -6.85
CA GLY A 146 14.96 17.38 -6.52
C GLY A 146 14.57 16.25 -7.46
N ASP A 147 15.14 16.18 -8.66
CA ASP A 147 14.78 15.20 -9.70
C ASP A 147 15.84 14.10 -9.86
N TYR A 148 15.35 12.86 -9.90
CA TYR A 148 16.19 11.66 -9.90
C TYR A 148 15.80 10.69 -11.00
N LYS A 149 16.80 10.21 -11.73
CA LYS A 149 16.67 9.12 -12.68
C LYS A 149 17.01 7.80 -12.01
N ILE A 150 16.19 6.79 -12.25
CA ILE A 150 16.47 5.43 -11.80
C ILE A 150 16.78 4.60 -13.05
N ASN A 151 18.01 4.12 -13.13
CA ASN A 151 18.49 3.22 -14.19
C ASN A 151 18.58 1.78 -13.65
N GLY A 152 18.86 0.84 -14.55
CA GLY A 152 19.01 -0.58 -14.22
C GLY A 152 17.71 -1.38 -14.35
N SER A 153 17.62 -2.48 -13.61
CA SER A 153 16.54 -3.46 -13.73
C SER A 153 16.19 -4.12 -12.40
N LEU A 154 14.97 -4.65 -12.33
CA LEU A 154 14.44 -5.43 -11.24
C LEU A 154 14.20 -6.86 -11.70
N LEU A 155 14.39 -7.82 -10.81
CA LEU A 155 13.84 -9.16 -10.96
C LEU A 155 12.40 -9.20 -10.41
N PRO A 156 11.59 -10.21 -10.76
CA PRO A 156 10.23 -10.34 -10.23
C PRO A 156 10.21 -10.48 -8.70
N ILE A 157 11.25 -11.08 -8.13
CA ILE A 157 11.43 -11.16 -6.67
C ILE A 157 11.67 -9.77 -6.04
N ASP A 158 12.36 -8.87 -6.74
CA ASP A 158 12.57 -7.50 -6.29
C ASP A 158 11.25 -6.71 -6.34
N VAL A 159 10.45 -6.92 -7.39
CA VAL A 159 9.10 -6.35 -7.50
C VAL A 159 8.19 -6.84 -6.37
N LEU A 160 8.24 -8.14 -6.04
CA LEU A 160 7.50 -8.71 -4.92
C LEU A 160 7.90 -8.04 -3.60
N MET A 161 9.21 -7.95 -3.31
CA MET A 161 9.71 -7.29 -2.10
C MET A 161 9.33 -5.80 -2.05
N PHE A 162 9.41 -5.09 -3.17
CA PHE A 162 9.01 -3.69 -3.28
C PHE A 162 7.52 -3.50 -2.94
N LEU A 163 6.64 -4.31 -3.54
CA LEU A 163 5.21 -4.25 -3.27
C LEU A 163 4.93 -4.64 -1.81
N TRP A 164 5.54 -5.69 -1.28
CA TRP A 164 5.37 -6.05 0.13
C TRP A 164 5.92 -5.01 1.11
N MET A 165 6.95 -4.26 0.76
CA MET A 165 7.39 -3.09 1.54
C MET A 165 6.28 -2.02 1.58
N CYS A 166 5.63 -1.74 0.45
CA CYS A 166 4.47 -0.85 0.42
C CYS A 166 3.29 -1.40 1.24
N TRP A 167 3.00 -2.70 1.12
CA TRP A 167 1.96 -3.33 1.94
C TRP A 167 2.27 -3.24 3.44
N ALA A 168 3.50 -3.48 3.87
CA ALA A 168 3.90 -3.39 5.27
C ALA A 168 3.70 -1.97 5.84
N MET A 169 3.99 -0.94 5.05
CA MET A 169 3.70 0.45 5.40
C MET A 169 2.18 0.69 5.57
N LEU A 170 1.37 0.22 4.63
CA LEU A 170 -0.08 0.32 4.69
C LEU A 170 -0.66 -0.46 5.89
N TRP A 171 -0.27 -1.72 6.05
CA TRP A 171 -0.65 -2.60 7.16
C TRP A 171 -0.36 -1.92 8.50
N ASN A 172 0.87 -1.44 8.69
CA ASN A 172 1.24 -0.73 9.91
C ASN A 172 0.33 0.48 10.20
N SER A 173 0.02 1.28 9.19
CA SER A 173 -0.85 2.46 9.37
C SER A 173 -2.29 2.09 9.78
N LYS A 174 -2.77 0.90 9.42
CA LYS A 174 -4.12 0.43 9.73
C LYS A 174 -4.21 -0.35 11.04
N THR A 175 -3.16 -1.11 11.38
CA THR A 175 -3.20 -2.04 12.51
C THR A 175 -2.51 -1.54 13.77
N TRP A 176 -1.85 -0.38 13.72
CA TRP A 176 -1.11 0.18 14.84
C TRP A 176 -1.90 0.26 16.15
N ASN A 177 -3.16 0.72 16.08
CA ASN A 177 -3.99 0.90 17.28
C ASN A 177 -4.47 -0.43 17.87
N VAL A 178 -4.35 -1.52 17.12
CA VAL A 178 -4.83 -2.86 17.49
C VAL A 178 -3.67 -3.69 18.04
N PHE A 179 -2.49 -3.61 17.41
CA PHE A 179 -1.31 -4.36 17.81
C PHE A 179 -0.21 -3.42 18.29
N LYS A 180 0.24 -3.59 19.54
CA LYS A 180 1.41 -2.86 20.04
C LYS A 180 2.68 -3.39 19.35
N GLU A 181 3.38 -2.51 18.62
CA GLU A 181 4.76 -2.53 18.06
C GLU A 181 5.53 -3.82 17.71
N LYS A 182 5.06 -5.05 17.97
CA LYS A 182 5.89 -6.27 17.94
C LYS A 182 5.14 -7.52 17.47
N GLU A 183 4.04 -7.34 16.74
CA GLU A 183 3.20 -8.46 16.30
C GLU A 183 3.33 -8.74 14.82
N CYS A 184 2.85 -9.91 14.42
CA CYS A 184 3.04 -10.55 13.12
C CYS A 184 2.64 -9.66 11.92
N LEU A 185 3.46 -9.65 10.87
CA LEU A 185 3.11 -9.04 9.59
C LEU A 185 2.35 -10.04 8.73
N TYR A 186 1.11 -9.71 8.35
CA TYR A 186 0.36 -10.47 7.35
C TYR A 186 0.79 -10.06 5.95
N LEU A 187 1.12 -11.02 5.08
CA LEU A 187 1.59 -10.81 3.71
C LEU A 187 0.60 -11.41 2.71
N PRO A 188 -0.03 -10.58 1.86
CA PRO A 188 -0.99 -11.04 0.88
C PRO A 188 -0.31 -11.73 -0.32
N ASP A 189 -1.01 -12.66 -0.95
CA ASP A 189 -0.57 -13.28 -2.19
C ASP A 189 -0.84 -12.35 -3.37
N ILE A 190 0.21 -11.71 -3.84
CA ILE A 190 0.19 -10.73 -4.93
C ILE A 190 0.87 -11.25 -6.19
N SER A 191 1.04 -12.58 -6.30
CA SER A 191 1.67 -13.20 -7.47
C SER A 191 1.04 -12.76 -8.79
N PRO A 192 -0.31 -12.68 -8.93
CA PRO A 192 -0.92 -12.17 -10.16
C PRO A 192 -0.57 -10.71 -10.49
N LEU A 193 -0.36 -9.87 -9.47
CA LEU A 193 0.04 -8.47 -9.63
C LEU A 193 1.51 -8.36 -10.05
N VAL A 194 2.39 -9.20 -9.50
CA VAL A 194 3.79 -9.27 -9.94
C VAL A 194 3.87 -9.77 -11.39
N LEU A 195 3.11 -10.79 -11.76
CA LEU A 195 3.03 -11.28 -13.13
C LEU A 195 2.52 -10.20 -14.10
N SER A 196 1.62 -9.32 -13.65
CA SER A 196 1.20 -8.14 -14.43
C SER A 196 2.38 -7.23 -14.80
N ALA A 197 3.25 -6.96 -13.82
CA ALA A 197 4.46 -6.17 -14.05
C ALA A 197 5.42 -6.91 -14.99
N VAL A 198 5.60 -8.22 -14.82
CA VAL A 198 6.44 -9.06 -15.70
C VAL A 198 5.96 -8.99 -17.15
N VAL A 199 4.68 -9.25 -17.40
CA VAL A 199 4.09 -9.24 -18.75
C VAL A 199 4.20 -7.86 -19.39
N SER A 200 4.06 -6.79 -18.60
CA SER A 200 4.10 -5.41 -19.11
C SER A 200 5.52 -4.89 -19.34
N CYS A 201 6.50 -5.32 -18.54
CA CYS A 201 7.83 -4.70 -18.49
C CYS A 201 8.93 -5.53 -19.16
N ALA A 202 8.80 -6.85 -19.18
CA ALA A 202 9.87 -7.73 -19.65
C ALA A 202 10.29 -7.44 -21.10
N GLU A 203 11.59 -7.53 -21.35
CA GLU A 203 12.15 -7.43 -22.70
C GLU A 203 12.09 -8.81 -23.37
N GLY A 204 11.62 -8.85 -24.63
CA GLY A 204 11.75 -10.06 -25.46
C GLY A 204 10.48 -10.91 -25.67
N GLY A 205 9.27 -10.40 -25.40
CA GLY A 205 8.02 -11.08 -25.78
C GLY A 205 7.85 -12.43 -25.07
N ILE A 206 7.30 -12.40 -23.87
CA ILE A 206 7.20 -13.58 -23.02
C ILE A 206 6.22 -14.62 -23.62
N GLY A 207 6.78 -15.73 -24.10
CA GLY A 207 6.07 -17.00 -24.30
C GLY A 207 6.05 -17.86 -23.03
N LEU A 208 5.99 -17.26 -21.83
CA LEU A 208 5.88 -18.03 -20.59
C LEU A 208 4.48 -18.62 -20.48
N GLU A 209 4.44 -19.87 -20.03
CA GLU A 209 3.23 -20.42 -19.46
C GLU A 209 2.97 -19.72 -18.11
N LEU A 210 2.01 -18.80 -18.12
CA LEU A 210 1.66 -17.96 -16.96
C LEU A 210 0.76 -18.70 -15.95
N TRP A 211 0.39 -19.94 -16.24
CA TRP A 211 -0.36 -20.80 -15.34
C TRP A 211 0.59 -21.45 -14.34
N ASP A 212 0.28 -21.37 -13.05
CA ASP A 212 1.09 -21.93 -11.95
C ASP A 212 2.55 -21.43 -11.92
N CYS A 213 2.76 -20.20 -12.37
CA CYS A 213 4.08 -19.59 -12.47
C CYS A 213 4.62 -19.16 -11.10
N ASP A 214 5.77 -19.73 -10.69
CA ASP A 214 6.46 -19.34 -9.46
C ASP A 214 7.33 -18.09 -9.71
N VAL A 215 6.84 -16.94 -9.25
CA VAL A 215 7.50 -15.63 -9.33
C VAL A 215 8.91 -15.66 -8.73
N SER A 216 9.17 -16.52 -7.73
CA SER A 216 10.48 -16.59 -7.06
C SER A 216 11.59 -17.19 -7.91
N VAL A 217 11.25 -17.91 -8.98
CA VAL A 217 12.22 -18.60 -9.86
C VAL A 217 12.44 -17.86 -11.18
N LEU A 218 11.65 -16.82 -11.45
CA LEU A 218 11.75 -16.04 -12.67
C LEU A 218 12.99 -15.14 -12.67
N ASP A 219 13.85 -15.30 -13.68
CA ASP A 219 15.07 -14.50 -13.87
C ASP A 219 14.94 -13.52 -15.05
N VAL A 220 13.72 -13.04 -15.30
CA VAL A 220 13.47 -12.04 -16.34
C VAL A 220 13.75 -10.65 -15.80
N GLN A 221 14.48 -9.82 -16.55
CA GLN A 221 14.80 -8.45 -16.14
C GLN A 221 13.67 -7.49 -16.54
N LEU A 222 13.26 -6.67 -15.58
CA LEU A 222 12.27 -5.61 -15.75
C LEU A 222 13.00 -4.26 -15.67
N PRO A 223 13.19 -3.55 -16.80
CA PRO A 223 13.84 -2.24 -16.81
C PRO A 223 13.12 -1.25 -15.88
N ALA A 224 13.87 -0.52 -15.06
CA ALA A 224 13.30 0.37 -14.04
C ALA A 224 12.35 1.43 -14.62
N GLY A 225 12.67 1.97 -15.80
CA GLY A 225 11.81 2.92 -16.52
C GLY A 225 10.46 2.33 -16.92
N LYS A 226 10.42 1.10 -17.45
CA LYS A 226 9.17 0.41 -17.80
C LYS A 226 8.36 0.08 -16.55
N PHE A 227 9.03 -0.33 -15.47
CA PHE A 227 8.39 -0.61 -14.20
C PHE A 227 7.73 0.65 -13.59
N LEU A 228 8.42 1.80 -13.63
CA LEU A 228 7.85 3.09 -13.24
C LEU A 228 6.62 3.46 -14.09
N THR A 229 6.67 3.24 -15.40
CA THR A 229 5.51 3.44 -16.29
C THR A 229 4.35 2.52 -15.90
N TRP A 230 4.61 1.23 -15.68
CA TRP A 230 3.59 0.28 -15.24
C TRP A 230 2.96 0.69 -13.91
N MET A 231 3.75 1.14 -12.93
CA MET A 231 3.19 1.64 -11.67
C MET A 231 2.27 2.85 -11.88
N LEU A 232 2.67 3.77 -12.75
CA LEU A 232 1.90 4.97 -13.08
C LEU A 232 0.60 4.67 -13.83
N THR A 233 0.52 3.56 -14.57
CA THR A 233 -0.69 3.19 -15.33
C THR A 233 -1.58 2.19 -14.59
N THR A 234 -1.02 1.38 -13.71
CA THR A 234 -1.71 0.22 -13.12
C THR A 234 -1.97 0.38 -11.62
N VAL A 235 -0.97 0.79 -10.83
CA VAL A 235 -1.06 0.83 -9.36
C VAL A 235 -0.89 2.26 -8.82
N THR A 236 -1.68 3.20 -9.33
CA THR A 236 -1.50 4.62 -9.01
C THR A 236 -1.67 4.97 -7.53
N ASN A 237 -2.41 4.17 -6.77
CA ASN A 237 -2.59 4.39 -5.33
C ASN A 237 -1.46 3.82 -4.47
N LEU A 238 -0.42 3.22 -5.05
CA LEU A 238 0.69 2.68 -4.27
C LEU A 238 1.35 3.77 -3.38
N THR A 239 1.32 5.03 -3.85
CA THR A 239 1.79 6.19 -3.11
C THR A 239 1.11 6.40 -1.76
N GLU A 240 -0.17 6.03 -1.65
CA GLU A 240 -0.94 6.14 -0.41
C GLU A 240 -0.38 5.28 0.71
N CYS A 241 0.28 4.17 0.39
CA CYS A 241 0.91 3.30 1.39
C CYS A 241 1.97 4.08 2.19
N PHE A 242 2.74 4.92 1.52
CA PHE A 242 3.81 5.69 2.15
C PHE A 242 3.28 6.93 2.89
N THR A 243 2.37 7.70 2.26
CA THR A 243 1.81 8.91 2.89
C THR A 243 1.00 8.56 4.14
N GLN A 244 0.17 7.51 4.08
CA GLN A 244 -0.60 7.04 5.25
C GLN A 244 0.32 6.51 6.34
N PHE A 245 1.40 5.81 5.99
CA PHE A 245 2.40 5.36 6.95
C PHE A 245 3.06 6.53 7.68
N VAL A 246 3.60 7.52 6.96
CA VAL A 246 4.26 8.67 7.58
C VAL A 246 3.30 9.43 8.48
N ASN A 247 2.06 9.68 8.01
CA ASN A 247 1.03 10.36 8.81
C ASN A 247 0.67 9.58 10.08
N ALA A 248 0.44 8.26 9.97
CA ALA A 248 0.11 7.42 11.10
C ALA A 248 1.25 7.41 12.13
N ARG A 249 2.51 7.21 11.71
CA ARG A 249 3.67 7.19 12.62
C ARG A 249 3.84 8.51 13.37
N LEU A 250 3.72 9.64 12.69
CA LEU A 250 3.78 10.95 13.33
C LEU A 250 2.61 11.19 14.28
N GLN A 251 1.40 10.74 13.93
CA GLN A 251 0.23 10.85 14.80
C GLN A 251 0.41 10.01 16.07
N ASN A 252 1.01 8.83 15.95
CA ASN A 252 1.24 7.95 17.09
C ASN A 252 2.24 8.49 18.11
N CYS A 253 3.20 9.32 17.68
CA CYS A 253 4.07 10.04 18.61
C CYS A 253 3.30 11.01 19.51
N THR A 254 2.11 11.46 19.08
CA THR A 254 1.29 12.41 19.83
C THR A 254 0.32 11.75 20.82
N SER A 255 -0.06 10.50 20.58
CA SER A 255 -1.08 9.78 21.36
C SER A 255 -0.54 9.02 22.59
N SER A 256 0.77 9.03 22.82
CA SER A 256 1.46 8.30 23.90
C SER A 256 1.07 8.72 25.34
N GLU A 257 0.17 9.68 25.55
CA GLU A 257 -0.17 10.22 26.89
C GLU A 257 -1.62 10.00 27.36
N GLN A 258 -2.48 9.32 26.58
CA GLN A 258 -3.80 8.94 27.09
C GLN A 258 -3.81 7.48 27.53
N GLY A 259 -3.92 7.34 28.86
CA GLY A 259 -3.86 6.13 29.67
C GLY A 259 -4.26 4.82 28.99
N THR A 260 -3.43 3.80 29.26
CA THR A 260 -3.77 2.38 29.25
C THR A 260 -5.28 2.15 29.41
N PRO A 261 -6.00 1.76 28.36
CA PRO A 261 -7.14 0.89 28.55
C PRO A 261 -6.57 -0.47 28.93
N GLU A 262 -7.03 -0.98 30.06
CA GLU A 262 -6.67 -2.29 30.57
C GLU A 262 -6.82 -3.34 29.49
N SER A 263 -5.75 -4.13 29.34
CA SER A 263 -5.70 -5.33 28.52
C SER A 263 -6.83 -6.25 28.98
N SER A 264 -7.91 -6.31 28.21
CA SER A 264 -8.64 -7.55 28.10
C SER A 264 -7.77 -8.44 27.22
N SER A 265 -7.35 -9.57 27.77
CA SER A 265 -6.74 -10.66 27.02
C SER A 265 -7.76 -11.15 25.98
N SER A 266 -7.87 -10.46 24.84
CA SER A 266 -8.40 -11.09 23.65
C SER A 266 -7.31 -12.06 23.23
N SER A 267 -7.60 -13.35 23.41
CA SER A 267 -6.96 -14.39 22.63
C SER A 267 -6.82 -13.85 21.21
N LEU A 268 -5.62 -13.97 20.61
CA LEU A 268 -5.46 -13.90 19.17
C LEU A 268 -6.70 -14.54 18.59
N ARG A 269 -7.59 -13.74 17.99
CA ARG A 269 -8.46 -14.33 16.98
C ARG A 269 -7.40 -14.68 15.97
N GLU A 270 -7.02 -15.96 15.93
CA GLU A 270 -6.35 -16.53 14.78
C GLU A 270 -6.99 -15.80 13.60
N ILE A 271 -6.19 -15.11 12.78
CA ILE A 271 -6.63 -14.84 11.43
C ILE A 271 -6.87 -16.24 10.92
N SER A 272 -8.12 -16.71 11.08
CA SER A 272 -8.38 -18.13 11.26
C SER A 272 -7.75 -18.80 10.07
N SER A 273 -6.73 -19.63 10.30
CA SER A 273 -6.13 -20.44 9.25
C SER A 273 -7.24 -21.27 8.56
N GLU A 274 -8.37 -21.50 9.22
CA GLU A 274 -9.61 -22.06 8.66
C GLU A 274 -10.29 -21.19 7.57
N LYS A 275 -10.08 -19.88 7.51
CA LYS A 275 -10.52 -19.01 6.39
C LYS A 275 -9.50 -18.94 5.24
N ALA A 276 -8.28 -19.46 5.45
CA ALA A 276 -7.26 -19.61 4.41
C ALA A 276 -7.48 -20.86 3.51
N GLY A 277 -8.61 -21.56 3.67
CA GLY A 277 -9.02 -22.64 2.79
C GLY A 277 -9.95 -22.17 1.67
N ASN A 278 -9.42 -21.87 0.48
CA ASN A 278 -10.02 -22.02 -0.86
C ASN A 278 -11.46 -21.52 -1.16
N SER A 279 -12.17 -20.86 -0.23
CA SER A 279 -13.62 -20.64 -0.31
C SER A 279 -14.03 -19.21 -0.63
N ARG A 280 -13.11 -18.23 -0.52
CA ARG A 280 -13.35 -16.83 -0.86
C ARG A 280 -12.63 -16.47 -2.16
N LEU A 281 -13.37 -15.96 -3.13
CA LEU A 281 -12.80 -15.49 -4.42
C LEU A 281 -11.96 -14.22 -4.25
N LEU A 282 -12.36 -13.36 -3.31
CA LEU A 282 -11.61 -12.18 -2.91
C LEU A 282 -10.68 -12.57 -1.75
N THR A 283 -9.40 -12.76 -2.04
CA THR A 283 -8.33 -12.88 -1.03
C THR A 283 -7.77 -11.50 -0.70
N CYS A 284 -6.93 -11.37 0.33
CA CYS A 284 -6.34 -10.07 0.68
C CYS A 284 -5.51 -9.52 -0.48
N GLY A 285 -4.70 -10.37 -1.13
CA GLY A 285 -3.92 -9.93 -2.28
C GLY A 285 -4.74 -9.49 -3.48
N LYS A 286 -5.85 -10.17 -3.78
CA LYS A 286 -6.77 -9.76 -4.85
C LYS A 286 -7.48 -8.45 -4.51
N ALA A 287 -7.93 -8.29 -3.26
CA ALA A 287 -8.52 -7.06 -2.77
C ALA A 287 -7.54 -5.89 -2.85
N TRP A 288 -6.29 -6.09 -2.42
CA TRP A 288 -5.28 -5.06 -2.46
C TRP A 288 -4.89 -4.68 -3.89
N ALA A 289 -4.71 -5.65 -4.79
CA ALA A 289 -4.43 -5.38 -6.20
C ALA A 289 -5.53 -4.51 -6.85
N ILE A 290 -6.80 -4.80 -6.59
CA ILE A 290 -7.93 -3.98 -7.06
C ILE A 290 -7.90 -2.59 -6.43
N SER A 291 -7.70 -2.48 -5.11
CA SER A 291 -7.67 -1.19 -4.41
C SER A 291 -6.53 -0.28 -4.86
N LEU A 292 -5.42 -0.84 -5.35
CA LEU A 292 -4.30 -0.06 -5.92
C LEU A 292 -4.68 0.67 -7.22
N THR A 293 -5.77 0.28 -7.89
CA THR A 293 -6.22 0.90 -9.14
C THR A 293 -7.29 1.98 -8.95
N ILE A 294 -7.87 2.11 -7.75
CA ILE A 294 -9.09 2.91 -7.49
C ILE A 294 -8.80 4.08 -6.55
N ARG A 295 -8.86 5.33 -7.02
CA ARG A 295 -8.62 6.55 -6.20
C ARG A 295 -9.76 6.95 -5.25
N SER A 296 -10.84 6.19 -5.15
CA SER A 296 -12.02 6.52 -4.32
C SER A 296 -12.02 5.79 -2.96
N THR A 297 -12.95 6.16 -2.09
CA THR A 297 -13.19 5.51 -0.78
C THR A 297 -13.53 4.03 -0.90
N ILE A 298 -13.99 3.58 -2.07
CA ILE A 298 -14.25 2.17 -2.40
C ILE A 298 -12.99 1.32 -2.18
N SER A 299 -11.81 1.86 -2.46
CA SER A 299 -10.53 1.15 -2.22
C SER A 299 -10.35 0.76 -0.75
N GLN A 300 -10.80 1.61 0.18
CA GLN A 300 -10.76 1.35 1.61
C GLN A 300 -11.83 0.33 1.99
N GLU A 301 -13.05 0.45 1.46
CA GLU A 301 -14.14 -0.50 1.72
C GLU A 301 -13.80 -1.93 1.28
N ILE A 302 -13.10 -2.08 0.14
CA ILE A 302 -12.61 -3.38 -0.36
C ILE A 302 -11.57 -3.98 0.59
N LEU A 303 -10.71 -3.17 1.19
CA LEU A 303 -9.60 -3.62 2.04
C LEU A 303 -9.96 -3.79 3.52
N ASN A 304 -10.91 -3.01 4.02
CA ASN A 304 -11.29 -2.98 5.44
C ASN A 304 -11.53 -4.37 6.05
N PRO A 305 -12.18 -5.35 5.37
CA PRO A 305 -12.40 -6.69 5.93
C PRO A 305 -11.11 -7.50 6.21
N TYR A 306 -9.97 -7.10 5.63
CA TYR A 306 -8.69 -7.79 5.77
C TYR A 306 -7.78 -7.17 6.82
N PHE A 307 -8.14 -6.00 7.35
CA PHE A 307 -7.44 -5.43 8.50
C PHE A 307 -8.12 -5.88 9.80
N PRO A 308 -7.35 -6.24 10.83
CA PRO A 308 -7.89 -6.53 12.14
C PRO A 308 -8.65 -5.33 12.69
N SER A 309 -9.92 -5.53 13.06
CA SER A 309 -10.77 -4.54 13.69
C SER A 309 -11.37 -5.10 14.98
N ASN A 310 -11.66 -4.21 15.93
CA ASN A 310 -12.32 -4.56 17.20
C ASN A 310 -13.81 -4.90 17.03
N SER A 311 -14.35 -4.86 15.80
CA SER A 311 -15.75 -5.12 15.49
C SER A 311 -15.93 -6.51 14.88
N ASP A 312 -16.94 -7.25 15.34
CA ASP A 312 -17.32 -8.59 14.86
C ASP A 312 -17.94 -8.60 13.44
N ALA A 313 -17.69 -7.57 12.64
CA ALA A 313 -18.31 -7.31 11.34
C ALA A 313 -17.72 -8.19 10.22
N SER A 314 -17.69 -9.51 10.40
CA SER A 314 -17.29 -10.40 9.32
C SER A 314 -18.46 -10.63 8.36
N ASP A 315 -18.31 -10.12 7.14
CA ASP A 315 -19.17 -10.31 5.94
C ASP A 315 -20.40 -9.39 5.77
N GLU A 316 -20.51 -8.25 6.48
CA GLU A 316 -21.61 -7.27 6.26
C GLU A 316 -21.69 -6.75 4.81
N ASN A 317 -20.58 -6.75 4.08
CA ASN A 317 -20.48 -6.25 2.71
C ASN A 317 -20.77 -7.32 1.63
N LEU A 318 -21.00 -8.59 2.01
CA LEU A 318 -21.29 -9.65 1.04
C LEU A 318 -22.78 -9.66 0.69
N ILE A 319 -23.11 -9.20 -0.51
CA ILE A 319 -24.51 -9.15 -0.98
C ILE A 319 -24.96 -10.48 -1.59
N TYR A 320 -24.08 -11.17 -2.33
CA TYR A 320 -24.40 -12.44 -2.96
C TYR A 320 -23.16 -13.31 -3.17
N ARG A 321 -23.37 -14.62 -3.05
CA ARG A 321 -22.39 -15.67 -3.36
C ARG A 321 -23.15 -16.92 -3.80
N SER A 322 -22.86 -17.44 -4.99
CA SER A 322 -23.60 -18.56 -5.59
C SER A 322 -23.52 -19.86 -4.78
N SER A 323 -22.43 -20.08 -4.03
CA SER A 323 -22.27 -21.24 -3.14
C SER A 323 -23.09 -21.15 -1.85
N LEU A 324 -23.46 -19.94 -1.41
CA LEU A 324 -24.24 -19.71 -0.18
C LEU A 324 -25.72 -19.47 -0.49
N HIS A 325 -26.00 -18.69 -1.53
CA HIS A 325 -27.35 -18.22 -1.85
C HIS A 325 -28.02 -19.03 -2.99
N GLY A 326 -27.27 -19.95 -3.62
CA GLY A 326 -27.72 -20.75 -4.76
C GLY A 326 -27.38 -20.11 -6.11
N LYS A 327 -27.45 -20.90 -7.19
CA LYS A 327 -26.95 -20.53 -8.53
C LYS A 327 -28.00 -19.95 -9.49
N GLY A 328 -29.27 -19.87 -9.09
CA GLY A 328 -30.36 -19.44 -9.97
C GLY A 328 -30.44 -17.92 -10.10
N LEU A 329 -30.75 -17.41 -11.29
CA LEU A 329 -30.84 -15.97 -11.55
C LEU A 329 -31.89 -15.26 -10.68
N ASN A 330 -33.03 -15.91 -10.40
CA ASN A 330 -34.03 -15.37 -9.48
C ASN A 330 -33.50 -15.21 -8.05
N ARG A 331 -32.60 -16.12 -7.62
CA ARG A 331 -31.94 -16.03 -6.31
C ARG A 331 -30.91 -14.92 -6.29
N PHE A 332 -30.22 -14.70 -7.40
CA PHE A 332 -29.34 -13.54 -7.54
C PHE A 332 -30.14 -12.24 -7.40
N TRP A 333 -31.19 -12.05 -8.20
CA TRP A 333 -32.02 -10.84 -8.17
C TRP A 333 -32.63 -10.56 -6.80
N SER A 334 -33.17 -11.57 -6.13
CA SER A 334 -33.76 -11.39 -4.79
C SER A 334 -32.77 -10.89 -3.73
N ASN A 335 -31.46 -11.04 -3.95
CA ASN A 335 -30.43 -10.54 -3.03
C ASN A 335 -29.87 -9.16 -3.44
N VAL A 336 -29.87 -8.82 -4.74
CA VAL A 336 -29.21 -7.59 -5.24
C VAL A 336 -30.15 -6.42 -5.57
N GLU A 337 -31.44 -6.68 -5.84
CA GLU A 337 -32.36 -5.69 -6.43
C GLU A 337 -32.56 -4.42 -5.59
N ALA A 338 -32.45 -4.50 -4.25
CA ALA A 338 -32.61 -3.35 -3.36
C ALA A 338 -31.31 -2.58 -3.10
N TYR A 339 -30.16 -3.10 -3.52
CA TYR A 339 -28.87 -2.47 -3.28
C TYR A 339 -28.55 -1.47 -4.39
N LEU A 340 -28.35 -0.21 -4.02
CA LEU A 340 -28.14 0.89 -4.97
C LEU A 340 -26.68 1.38 -5.06
N GLY A 341 -25.80 0.88 -4.19
CA GLY A 341 -24.40 1.32 -4.12
C GLY A 341 -23.47 0.67 -5.16
N PRO A 342 -22.16 0.98 -5.10
CA PRO A 342 -21.15 0.32 -5.92
C PRO A 342 -21.04 -1.18 -5.64
N LEU A 343 -20.77 -1.98 -6.68
CA LEU A 343 -20.66 -3.43 -6.59
C LEU A 343 -19.34 -3.93 -7.18
N LEU A 344 -18.62 -4.72 -6.41
CA LEU A 344 -17.52 -5.56 -6.92
C LEU A 344 -18.05 -6.96 -7.17
N ILE A 345 -18.06 -7.34 -8.45
CA ILE A 345 -18.50 -8.66 -8.91
C ILE A 345 -17.26 -9.49 -9.20
N LEU A 346 -17.23 -10.73 -8.74
CA LEU A 346 -16.12 -11.66 -8.98
C LEU A 346 -16.68 -12.96 -9.53
N ILE A 347 -16.07 -13.44 -10.61
CA ILE A 347 -16.43 -14.67 -11.29
C ILE A 347 -15.19 -15.54 -11.35
N SER A 348 -15.33 -16.80 -10.95
CA SER A 348 -14.30 -17.81 -11.13
C SER A 348 -14.84 -18.98 -11.92
N ALA A 349 -14.02 -19.48 -12.83
CA ALA A 349 -14.32 -20.65 -13.64
C ALA A 349 -13.03 -21.40 -13.98
N THR A 350 -13.20 -22.60 -14.50
CA THR A 350 -12.10 -23.49 -14.91
C THR A 350 -12.15 -23.69 -16.42
N SER A 351 -11.00 -23.63 -17.07
CA SER A 351 -10.83 -24.09 -18.45
C SER A 351 -10.26 -25.52 -18.42
N GLY A 352 -10.99 -26.45 -19.02
CA GLY A 352 -10.61 -27.85 -19.18
C GLY A 352 -11.67 -28.58 -20.01
N ASP A 353 -11.26 -29.51 -20.87
CA ASP A 353 -12.18 -30.39 -21.56
C ASP A 353 -12.81 -31.34 -20.53
N ALA A 354 -14.13 -31.49 -20.56
CA ALA A 354 -14.91 -32.29 -19.61
C ALA A 354 -14.65 -33.80 -19.71
N ASN A 355 -13.61 -34.22 -20.44
CA ASN A 355 -13.39 -35.58 -20.88
C ASN A 355 -11.93 -35.97 -20.72
N GLU A 356 -11.39 -35.83 -19.50
CA GLU A 356 -10.25 -36.60 -18.99
C GLU A 356 -10.10 -36.28 -17.49
N ASP A 357 -9.82 -37.30 -16.67
CA ASP A 357 -9.49 -37.22 -15.25
C ASP A 357 -8.15 -36.46 -15.02
N CYS A 358 -8.02 -35.26 -15.56
CA CYS A 358 -6.81 -34.44 -15.46
C CYS A 358 -6.94 -33.47 -14.28
N THR A 359 -6.02 -33.61 -13.32
CA THR A 359 -5.77 -32.71 -12.19
C THR A 359 -5.37 -31.28 -12.59
N ASN A 360 -5.36 -30.95 -13.89
CA ASN A 360 -4.85 -29.70 -14.46
C ASN A 360 -5.98 -28.77 -14.94
N SER A 361 -7.04 -28.61 -14.16
CA SER A 361 -8.08 -27.62 -14.47
C SER A 361 -7.54 -26.22 -14.22
N ARG A 362 -7.33 -25.44 -15.29
CA ARG A 362 -6.82 -24.07 -15.20
C ARG A 362 -7.91 -23.15 -14.66
N LYS A 363 -7.75 -22.66 -13.43
CA LYS A 363 -8.73 -21.77 -12.78
C LYS A 363 -8.39 -20.32 -13.05
N TRP A 364 -9.36 -19.55 -13.51
CA TRP A 364 -9.22 -18.11 -13.69
C TRP A 364 -10.23 -17.35 -12.84
N VAL A 365 -9.90 -16.09 -12.55
CA VAL A 365 -10.77 -15.15 -11.86
C VAL A 365 -10.81 -13.85 -12.63
N VAL A 366 -12.02 -13.38 -12.91
CA VAL A 366 -12.28 -12.05 -13.46
C VAL A 366 -13.21 -11.28 -12.52
N GLY A 367 -13.19 -9.96 -12.64
CA GLY A 367 -14.08 -9.10 -11.87
C GLY A 367 -14.57 -7.89 -12.64
N ALA A 368 -15.58 -7.25 -12.07
CA ALA A 368 -16.11 -5.98 -12.55
C ALA A 368 -16.43 -5.10 -11.35
N LEU A 369 -15.99 -3.85 -11.38
CA LEU A 369 -16.42 -2.81 -10.46
C LEU A 369 -17.41 -1.90 -11.19
N ILE A 370 -18.64 -1.86 -10.69
CA ILE A 370 -19.68 -0.95 -11.14
C ILE A 370 -20.01 0.04 -10.02
N HIS A 371 -20.33 1.28 -10.38
CA HIS A 371 -20.57 2.36 -9.41
C HIS A 371 -22.04 2.54 -9.04
N GLN A 372 -22.87 1.54 -9.34
CA GLN A 372 -24.29 1.51 -9.02
C GLN A 372 -24.80 0.07 -8.89
N GLY A 373 -25.97 -0.05 -8.27
CA GLY A 373 -26.71 -1.29 -8.15
C GLY A 373 -27.16 -1.89 -9.48
N PHE A 374 -27.55 -3.17 -9.42
CA PHE A 374 -28.19 -3.84 -10.56
C PHE A 374 -29.61 -3.33 -10.76
N GLU A 375 -29.93 -2.97 -11.99
CA GLU A 375 -31.27 -2.58 -12.43
C GLU A 375 -31.77 -3.55 -13.50
N ASN A 376 -33.04 -3.93 -13.42
CA ASN A 376 -33.68 -4.71 -14.46
C ASN A 376 -34.19 -3.76 -15.56
N ARG A 377 -33.40 -3.58 -16.62
CA ARG A 377 -33.72 -2.73 -17.77
C ARG A 377 -33.60 -3.51 -19.08
N ASP A 378 -34.45 -3.18 -20.04
CA ASP A 378 -34.43 -3.75 -21.39
C ASP A 378 -33.31 -3.17 -22.29
N MET A 379 -32.54 -2.20 -21.78
CA MET A 379 -31.43 -1.54 -22.48
C MET A 379 -30.19 -1.47 -21.58
N PHE A 380 -29.01 -1.27 -22.17
CA PHE A 380 -27.79 -0.99 -21.42
C PHE A 380 -27.96 0.23 -20.50
N TYR A 381 -27.42 0.11 -19.29
CA TYR A 381 -27.47 1.14 -18.25
C TYR A 381 -26.15 1.16 -17.48
N GLY A 382 -26.01 2.13 -16.60
CA GLY A 382 -24.81 2.30 -15.78
C GLY A 382 -23.93 3.45 -16.22
N THR A 383 -22.98 3.78 -15.37
CA THR A 383 -21.86 4.67 -15.66
C THR A 383 -20.61 3.85 -15.98
N SER A 384 -19.55 4.52 -16.42
CA SER A 384 -18.22 3.95 -16.63
C SER A 384 -17.79 3.05 -15.46
N GLY A 385 -17.58 1.76 -15.72
CA GLY A 385 -17.09 0.78 -14.76
C GLY A 385 -15.76 0.17 -15.20
N THR A 386 -15.13 -0.60 -14.31
CA THR A 386 -13.81 -1.19 -14.56
C THR A 386 -13.89 -2.70 -14.60
N LEU A 387 -13.30 -3.32 -15.63
CA LEU A 387 -13.16 -4.77 -15.73
C LEU A 387 -11.77 -5.20 -15.27
N TYR A 388 -11.69 -6.38 -14.66
CA TYR A 388 -10.46 -6.94 -14.13
C TYR A 388 -10.27 -8.37 -14.64
N ALA A 389 -9.11 -8.66 -15.22
CA ALA A 389 -8.52 -9.99 -15.13
C ALA A 389 -7.75 -10.02 -13.81
N ILE A 390 -8.06 -10.97 -12.91
CA ILE A 390 -7.49 -10.98 -11.56
C ILE A 390 -6.45 -12.09 -11.42
N ASP A 391 -6.69 -13.23 -12.07
CA ASP A 391 -5.93 -14.47 -11.91
C ASP A 391 -6.00 -15.27 -13.22
N PRO A 392 -4.87 -15.73 -13.82
CA PRO A 392 -3.52 -15.80 -13.26
C PRO A 392 -2.69 -14.51 -13.34
N VAL A 393 -3.07 -13.55 -14.20
CA VAL A 393 -2.37 -12.28 -14.37
C VAL A 393 -3.33 -11.13 -14.12
N PHE A 394 -2.95 -10.21 -13.23
CA PHE A 394 -3.75 -9.05 -12.94
C PHE A 394 -3.71 -8.05 -14.09
N HIS A 395 -4.87 -7.61 -14.57
CA HIS A 395 -4.98 -6.58 -15.58
C HIS A 395 -6.27 -5.79 -15.38
N MET A 396 -6.16 -4.46 -15.40
CA MET A 396 -7.29 -3.56 -15.31
C MET A 396 -7.63 -3.02 -16.70
N CYS A 397 -8.87 -3.23 -17.13
CA CYS A 397 -9.43 -2.64 -18.33
C CYS A 397 -10.34 -1.47 -17.96
N SER A 398 -9.80 -0.25 -18.09
CA SER A 398 -10.57 0.98 -17.93
C SER A 398 -11.48 1.24 -19.14
N PRO A 399 -12.62 1.91 -18.93
CA PRO A 399 -13.51 2.28 -20.03
C PRO A 399 -12.79 3.20 -21.01
N SER A 400 -12.98 2.94 -22.31
CA SER A 400 -12.25 3.60 -23.40
C SER A 400 -12.85 4.94 -23.83
N GLY A 401 -13.91 5.41 -23.14
CA GLY A 401 -14.63 6.66 -23.45
C GLY A 401 -14.67 7.59 -22.24
N MET A 402 -14.41 8.87 -22.48
CA MET A 402 -14.55 9.98 -21.52
C MET A 402 -16.01 10.23 -21.13
#